data_AF-A0A958VF80-F1
#
_entry.id   AF-A0A958VF80-F1
#
_cell.length_a   1.000
_cell.length_b   1.000
_cell.length_c   1.000
_cell.angle_alpha   90.00
_cell.angle_beta   90.00
_cell.angle_gamma   90.00
#
_symmetry.space_group_name_H-M   'P 1'
#
loop_
_entity.id
_entity.type
_entity.pdbx_description
1 polymer ?
#
loop_
_entity_poly.entity_id
_entity_poly.type
_entity_poly.pdbx_seq_one_letter_code
_entity_poly.pdbx_strand_id
1 'polypeptide(L)'
;MRIGLFFIVYLYFFHSFSQSETTIHVSFEAQWDGEKLANESQYFGKDSIQISEFRFYVSNLVFEREGTGFMEQESFHLVDIFGQNNFDVNFPPFFKFDTLEFYLGIDSITNVAGVMGGDLDPTKGMYWTWQSGYINLKLEGKSPKSPTSKNEFQYHLGGY
;
A
#
# COMPACT_ATOMS: atom_id res chain seq x y z
N MET A 1 -41.15 -26.61 -60.48
CA MET A 1 -40.35 -27.35 -59.47
C MET A 1 -39.61 -26.32 -58.64
N ARG A 2 -40.05 -26.08 -57.39
CA ARG A 2 -39.52 -25.01 -56.52
C ARG A 2 -38.30 -25.52 -55.74
N ILE A 3 -37.22 -24.75 -55.75
CA ILE A 3 -35.98 -24.97 -55.00
C ILE A 3 -36.20 -24.48 -53.57
N GLY A 4 -35.95 -25.33 -52.57
CA GLY A 4 -35.94 -24.95 -51.16
C GLY A 4 -34.53 -25.08 -50.58
N LEU A 5 -33.93 -23.94 -50.23
CA LEU A 5 -32.63 -23.84 -49.56
C LEU A 5 -32.86 -23.94 -48.05
N PHE A 6 -32.19 -24.85 -47.35
CA PHE A 6 -32.18 -24.91 -45.88
C PHE A 6 -30.77 -24.56 -45.38
N PHE A 7 -30.65 -23.46 -44.63
CA PHE A 7 -29.47 -23.16 -43.81
C PHE A 7 -29.84 -23.39 -42.34
N ILE A 8 -29.13 -24.31 -41.68
CA ILE A 8 -29.23 -24.53 -40.24
C ILE A 8 -28.20 -23.63 -39.57
N VAL A 9 -28.66 -22.68 -38.75
CA VAL A 9 -27.80 -21.83 -37.92
C VAL A 9 -27.70 -22.47 -36.54
N TYR A 10 -26.50 -22.94 -36.18
CA TYR A 10 -26.19 -23.32 -34.79
C TYR A 10 -25.72 -22.07 -34.04
N LEU A 11 -26.56 -21.56 -33.15
CA LEU A 11 -26.20 -20.53 -32.16
C LEU A 11 -25.66 -21.24 -30.92
N TYR A 12 -24.33 -21.30 -30.78
CA TYR A 12 -23.70 -21.69 -29.51
C TYR A 12 -23.72 -20.49 -28.58
N PHE A 13 -24.62 -20.51 -27.59
CA PHE A 13 -24.54 -19.62 -26.43
C PHE A 13 -23.43 -20.13 -25.50
N PHE A 14 -22.22 -19.62 -25.67
CA PHE A 14 -21.23 -19.67 -24.60
C PHE A 14 -21.71 -18.74 -23.48
N HIS A 15 -22.24 -19.32 -22.39
CA HIS A 15 -22.40 -18.60 -21.14
C HIS A 15 -21.00 -18.39 -20.55
N SER A 16 -20.38 -17.26 -20.88
CA SER A 16 -19.22 -16.78 -20.14
C SER A 16 -19.66 -16.40 -18.74
N PHE A 17 -19.44 -17.27 -17.75
CA PHE A 17 -19.42 -16.86 -16.36
C PHE A 17 -18.19 -15.95 -16.18
N SER A 18 -18.40 -14.63 -16.29
CA SER A 18 -17.41 -13.68 -15.77
C SER A 18 -17.45 -13.78 -14.25
N GLN A 19 -16.46 -14.43 -13.65
CA GLN A 19 -16.22 -14.29 -12.22
C GLN A 19 -15.74 -12.86 -11.99
N SER A 20 -16.62 -11.99 -11.49
CA SER A 20 -16.21 -10.67 -11.04
C SER A 20 -15.28 -10.86 -9.84
N GLU A 21 -14.00 -10.53 -10.00
CA GLU A 21 -13.12 -10.33 -8.87
C GLU A 21 -13.71 -9.24 -7.96
N THR A 22 -13.51 -9.38 -6.66
CA THR A 22 -13.91 -8.35 -5.70
C THR A 22 -12.69 -7.52 -5.39
N THR A 23 -12.70 -6.24 -5.72
CA THR A 23 -11.64 -5.30 -5.33
C THR A 23 -11.98 -4.64 -4.01
N ILE A 24 -11.00 -4.53 -3.12
CA ILE A 24 -11.13 -3.85 -1.84
C ILE A 24 -10.10 -2.75 -1.75
N HIS A 25 -10.56 -1.58 -1.32
CA HIS A 25 -9.72 -0.42 -1.11
C HIS A 25 -9.21 -0.40 0.33
N VAL A 26 -7.92 -0.61 0.51
CA VAL A 26 -7.26 -0.44 1.81
C VAL A 26 -6.77 0.99 1.90
N SER A 27 -7.07 1.68 3.00
CA SER A 27 -6.64 3.07 3.20
C SER A 27 -6.09 3.29 4.60
N PHE A 28 -5.04 4.10 4.68
CA PHE A 28 -4.37 4.45 5.93
C PHE A 28 -4.63 5.92 6.25
N GLU A 29 -5.12 6.16 7.45
CA GLU A 29 -5.28 7.51 7.99
C GLU A 29 -4.50 7.63 9.29
N ALA A 30 -3.55 8.56 9.31
CA ALA A 30 -2.85 8.92 10.53
C ALA A 30 -3.59 10.06 11.23
N GLN A 31 -3.69 9.96 12.56
CA GLN A 31 -4.38 10.93 13.40
C GLN A 31 -3.49 11.36 14.56
N TRP A 32 -3.66 12.60 15.00
CA TRP A 32 -3.09 13.17 16.22
C TRP A 32 -4.22 13.67 17.11
N ASP A 33 -4.34 13.14 18.31
CA ASP A 33 -5.42 13.45 19.26
C ASP A 33 -6.85 13.33 18.65
N GLY A 34 -7.03 12.39 17.72
CA GLY A 34 -8.30 12.14 17.03
C GLY A 34 -8.55 13.04 15.81
N GLU A 35 -7.67 13.99 15.51
CA GLU A 35 -7.71 14.79 14.29
C GLU A 35 -6.81 14.18 13.22
N LYS A 36 -7.30 14.12 11.98
CA LYS A 36 -6.51 13.65 10.84
C LYS A 36 -5.26 14.52 10.66
N LEU A 37 -4.12 13.87 10.45
CA LEU A 37 -2.90 14.57 10.09
C LEU A 37 -3.07 15.25 8.72
N ALA A 38 -2.86 16.56 8.68
CA ALA A 38 -2.65 17.37 7.49
C ALA A 38 -1.17 17.75 7.33
N ASN A 39 -0.74 17.85 6.07
CA ASN A 39 0.63 18.21 5.74
C ASN A 39 0.99 19.59 6.30
N GLU A 40 2.19 19.72 6.85
CA GLU A 40 2.74 20.96 7.38
C GLU A 40 1.90 21.66 8.47
N SER A 41 0.89 20.99 9.02
CA SER A 41 0.14 21.50 10.16
C SER A 41 0.94 21.36 11.45
N GLN A 42 0.71 22.29 12.37
CA GLN A 42 1.36 22.29 13.68
C GLN A 42 0.47 21.57 14.69
N TYR A 43 1.00 20.49 15.25
CA TYR A 43 0.36 19.69 16.28
C TYR A 43 0.94 20.05 17.64
N PHE A 44 0.10 20.04 18.67
CA PHE A 44 0.45 20.52 20.00
C PHE A 44 0.22 19.42 21.03
N GLY A 45 1.26 19.10 21.79
CA GLY A 45 1.19 18.33 23.03
C GLY A 45 1.84 19.11 24.15
N LYS A 46 2.88 18.55 24.79
CA LYS A 46 3.77 19.32 25.68
C LYS A 46 4.66 20.31 24.91
N ASP A 47 4.91 20.03 23.64
CA ASP A 47 5.61 20.88 22.68
C ASP A 47 4.87 20.85 21.34
N SER A 48 5.30 21.67 20.38
CA SER A 48 4.79 21.60 19.02
C SER A 48 5.66 20.74 18.10
N ILE A 49 4.99 20.09 17.15
CA ILE A 49 5.62 19.35 16.06
C ILE A 49 4.89 19.68 14.76
N GLN A 50 5.65 19.77 13.68
CA GLN A 50 5.14 19.86 12.32
C GLN A 50 5.64 18.62 11.58
N ILE A 51 4.76 17.92 10.89
CA ILE A 51 5.11 16.73 10.09
C ILE A 51 4.96 17.12 8.62
N SER A 52 6.03 16.97 7.85
CA SER A 52 6.06 17.30 6.42
C SER A 52 6.15 16.06 5.53
N GLU A 53 6.68 14.96 6.07
CA GLU A 53 6.76 13.67 5.37
C GLU A 53 6.38 12.56 6.34
N PHE A 54 5.45 11.70 5.93
CA PHE A 54 5.14 10.46 6.63
C PHE A 54 4.79 9.38 5.62
N ARG A 55 5.79 8.54 5.31
CA ARG A 55 5.67 7.43 4.37
C ARG A 55 6.14 6.13 4.98
N PHE A 56 5.53 5.02 4.60
CA PHE A 56 5.98 3.70 5.04
C PHE A 56 5.56 2.62 4.05
N TYR A 57 6.32 1.52 4.05
CA TYR A 57 5.93 0.33 3.34
C TYR A 57 4.98 -0.51 4.19
N VAL A 58 3.99 -1.12 3.54
CA VAL A 58 3.15 -2.18 4.09
C VAL A 58 3.41 -3.42 3.26
N SER A 59 3.67 -4.56 3.89
CA SER A 59 3.88 -5.82 3.18
C SER A 59 3.19 -7.00 3.84
N ASN A 60 3.22 -8.15 3.17
CA ASN A 60 2.67 -9.41 3.67
C ASN A 60 1.22 -9.26 4.15
N LEU A 61 0.36 -8.68 3.30
CA LEU A 61 -1.05 -8.56 3.59
C LEU A 61 -1.71 -9.94 3.61
N VAL A 62 -2.25 -10.29 4.77
CA VAL A 62 -3.03 -11.51 4.98
C VAL A 62 -4.42 -11.13 5.47
N PHE A 63 -5.42 -11.53 4.71
CA PHE A 63 -6.83 -11.31 5.03
C PHE A 63 -7.43 -12.63 5.50
N GLU A 64 -7.89 -12.69 6.75
CA GLU A 64 -8.31 -13.94 7.36
C GLU A 64 -9.76 -13.92 7.85
N ARG A 65 -10.35 -15.12 7.86
CA ARG A 65 -11.59 -15.43 8.58
C ARG A 65 -11.61 -16.90 8.96
N GLU A 66 -11.89 -17.17 10.24
CA GLU A 66 -12.14 -18.53 10.76
C GLU A 66 -11.04 -19.56 10.37
N GLY A 67 -9.77 -19.12 10.31
CA GLY A 67 -8.61 -19.96 9.96
C GLY A 67 -8.39 -20.17 8.45
N THR A 68 -9.17 -19.53 7.59
CA THR A 68 -8.91 -19.44 6.15
C THR A 68 -8.31 -18.07 5.84
N GLY A 69 -7.09 -18.03 5.31
CA GLY A 69 -6.39 -16.81 4.93
C GLY A 69 -6.24 -16.65 3.41
N PHE A 70 -6.33 -15.42 2.94
CA PHE A 70 -5.89 -14.99 1.61
C PHE A 70 -4.64 -14.13 1.78
N MET A 71 -3.54 -14.56 1.17
CA MET A 71 -2.29 -13.81 1.11
C MET A 71 -2.18 -13.15 -0.26
N GLU A 72 -1.97 -11.84 -0.26
CA GLU A 72 -1.72 -11.10 -1.49
C GLU A 72 -0.35 -11.49 -2.09
N GLN A 73 -0.30 -11.64 -3.42
CA GLN A 73 0.95 -11.88 -4.14
C GLN A 73 1.70 -10.57 -4.38
N GLU A 74 3.03 -10.56 -4.29
CA GLU A 74 3.85 -9.35 -4.42
C GLU A 74 3.35 -8.22 -3.51
N SER A 75 3.05 -8.59 -2.26
CA SER A 75 2.40 -7.73 -1.29
C SER A 75 3.41 -6.73 -0.69
N PHE A 76 3.65 -5.64 -1.40
CA PHE A 76 4.38 -4.48 -0.94
C PHE A 76 3.75 -3.20 -1.50
N HIS A 77 3.30 -2.32 -0.62
CA HIS A 77 2.62 -1.08 -0.98
C HIS A 77 3.30 0.10 -0.29
N LEU A 78 3.51 1.19 -1.03
CA LEU A 78 4.01 2.43 -0.45
C LEU A 78 2.82 3.30 -0.02
N VAL A 79 2.74 3.57 1.26
CA VAL A 79 1.76 4.50 1.83
C VAL A 79 2.43 5.85 2.04
N ASP A 80 1.86 6.90 1.45
CA ASP A 80 2.15 8.30 1.75
C ASP A 80 0.91 8.95 2.39
N ILE A 81 0.99 9.26 3.69
CA ILE A 81 -0.12 9.83 4.46
C ILE A 81 -0.61 11.16 3.89
N PHE A 82 0.27 11.95 3.27
CA PHE A 82 -0.08 13.24 2.67
C PHE A 82 -0.27 13.16 1.15
N GLY A 83 -0.05 11.99 0.57
CA GLY A 83 -0.18 11.71 -0.86
C GLY A 83 -1.10 10.51 -1.11
N GLN A 84 -0.57 9.49 -1.78
CA GLN A 84 -1.30 8.24 -2.02
C GLN A 84 -1.24 7.35 -0.76
N ASN A 85 -2.34 7.32 -0.02
CA ASN A 85 -2.46 6.57 1.24
C ASN A 85 -3.36 5.33 1.14
N ASN A 86 -3.66 4.90 -0.08
CA ASN A 86 -4.56 3.79 -0.36
C ASN A 86 -4.11 2.99 -1.57
N PHE A 87 -4.52 1.73 -1.59
CA PHE A 87 -4.26 0.79 -2.67
C PHE A 87 -5.37 -0.26 -2.73
N ASP A 88 -5.41 -0.96 -3.85
CA ASP A 88 -6.45 -1.93 -4.19
C ASP A 88 -5.91 -3.34 -4.04
N VAL A 89 -6.66 -4.20 -3.36
CA VAL A 89 -6.39 -5.64 -3.28
C VAL A 89 -7.51 -6.39 -3.96
N ASN A 90 -7.16 -7.24 -4.91
CA ASN A 90 -8.11 -8.07 -5.65
C ASN A 90 -8.28 -9.42 -4.97
N PHE A 91 -9.54 -9.80 -4.74
CA PHE A 91 -9.91 -11.05 -4.11
C PHE A 91 -10.62 -11.99 -5.08
N PRO A 92 -10.49 -13.30 -4.84
CA PRO A 92 -11.39 -14.28 -5.43
C PRO A 92 -12.86 -13.91 -5.16
N PRO A 93 -13.78 -14.24 -6.08
CA PRO A 93 -15.20 -13.96 -5.88
C PRO A 93 -15.72 -14.52 -4.56
N PHE A 94 -16.57 -13.75 -3.88
CA PHE A 94 -17.22 -14.11 -2.61
C PHE A 94 -16.28 -14.31 -1.41
N PHE A 95 -15.01 -13.93 -1.50
CA PHE A 95 -14.11 -13.95 -0.34
C PHE A 95 -14.61 -13.00 0.76
N LYS A 96 -14.54 -13.46 2.00
CA LYS A 96 -14.92 -12.68 3.20
C LYS A 96 -13.83 -12.82 4.24
N PHE A 97 -13.42 -11.71 4.82
CA PHE A 97 -12.49 -11.62 5.93
C PHE A 97 -13.09 -10.75 7.04
N ASP A 98 -12.57 -10.90 8.25
CA ASP A 98 -12.83 -10.01 9.38
C ASP A 98 -11.53 -9.48 10.01
N THR A 99 -10.40 -10.03 9.59
CA THR A 99 -9.07 -9.69 10.09
C THR A 99 -8.15 -9.35 8.92
N LEU A 100 -7.34 -8.30 9.09
CA LEU A 100 -6.25 -7.92 8.19
C LEU A 100 -4.96 -7.87 9.01
N GLU A 101 -3.99 -8.68 8.61
CA GLU A 101 -2.62 -8.67 9.15
C GLU A 101 -1.67 -8.14 8.08
N PHE A 102 -0.65 -7.40 8.50
CA PHE A 102 0.39 -6.89 7.62
C PHE A 102 1.66 -6.59 8.41
N TYR A 103 2.77 -6.46 7.69
CA TYR A 103 4.04 -5.98 8.22
C TYR A 103 4.26 -4.51 7.86
N LEU A 104 4.89 -3.78 8.76
CA LEU A 104 5.39 -2.44 8.51
C LEU A 104 6.83 -2.54 8.01
N GLY A 105 7.06 -2.15 6.77
CA GLY A 105 8.31 -2.38 6.05
C GLY A 105 8.20 -3.52 5.04
N ILE A 106 9.30 -3.80 4.35
CA ILE A 106 9.43 -4.93 3.42
C ILE A 106 10.24 -6.08 4.05
N ASP A 107 10.09 -7.28 3.52
CA ASP A 107 10.84 -8.45 3.97
C ASP A 107 12.30 -8.45 3.48
N SER A 108 13.12 -9.30 4.12
CA SER A 108 14.55 -9.42 3.83
C SER A 108 14.87 -9.87 2.42
N ILE A 109 14.06 -10.76 1.84
CA ILE A 109 14.28 -11.30 0.50
C ILE A 109 14.04 -10.18 -0.53
N THR A 110 12.95 -9.43 -0.37
CA THR A 110 12.67 -8.26 -1.21
C THR A 110 13.76 -7.21 -1.07
N ASN A 111 14.22 -6.91 0.15
CA ASN A 111 15.26 -5.90 0.34
C ASN A 111 16.60 -6.28 -0.34
N VAL A 112 17.02 -7.55 -0.25
CA VAL A 112 18.28 -8.00 -0.87
C VAL A 112 18.17 -8.25 -2.39
N ALA A 113 16.95 -8.36 -2.94
CA ALA A 113 16.73 -8.45 -4.38
C ALA A 113 17.17 -7.19 -5.13
N GLY A 114 17.33 -6.06 -4.43
CA GLY A 114 17.84 -4.81 -4.96
C GLY A 114 16.72 -3.89 -5.45
N VAL A 115 17.05 -3.02 -6.42
CA VAL A 115 16.13 -2.01 -6.92
C VAL A 115 15.02 -2.64 -7.77
N MET A 116 13.78 -2.40 -7.38
CA MET A 116 12.57 -2.81 -8.09
C MET A 116 11.77 -1.60 -8.59
N GLY A 117 10.74 -1.85 -9.40
CA GLY A 117 9.82 -0.81 -9.89
C GLY A 117 8.57 -0.67 -9.02
N GLY A 118 7.57 0.07 -9.52
CA GLY A 118 6.29 0.23 -8.83
C GLY A 118 6.44 1.00 -7.51
N ASP A 119 5.92 0.45 -6.43
CA ASP A 119 6.02 1.06 -5.10
C ASP A 119 7.43 1.01 -4.50
N LEU A 120 8.26 0.12 -5.02
CA LEU A 120 9.66 -0.02 -4.64
C LEU A 120 10.61 0.79 -5.52
N ASP A 121 10.09 1.67 -6.39
CA ASP A 121 10.90 2.52 -7.26
C ASP A 121 11.72 3.54 -6.42
N PRO A 122 13.08 3.54 -6.49
CA PRO A 122 13.93 4.46 -5.73
C PRO A 122 13.65 5.94 -5.99
N THR A 123 13.05 6.29 -7.14
CA THR A 123 12.65 7.68 -7.45
C THR A 123 11.59 8.21 -6.49
N LYS A 124 10.86 7.32 -5.78
CA LYS A 124 9.93 7.67 -4.70
C LYS A 124 10.64 8.11 -3.40
N GLY A 125 11.97 8.09 -3.39
CA GLY A 125 12.79 8.59 -2.29
C GLY A 125 12.84 7.68 -1.05
N MET A 126 12.42 6.42 -1.20
CA MET A 126 12.31 5.42 -0.12
C MET A 126 13.42 4.36 -0.20
N TYR A 127 14.56 4.69 -0.80
CA TYR A 127 15.71 3.81 -0.95
C TYR A 127 17.03 4.55 -0.67
N TRP A 128 17.88 3.98 0.17
CA TRP A 128 19.23 4.48 0.43
C TRP A 128 20.21 3.96 -0.61
N THR A 129 20.86 4.86 -1.33
CA THR A 129 21.88 4.50 -2.33
C THR A 129 23.22 4.14 -1.72
N TRP A 130 23.56 4.67 -0.53
CA TRP A 130 24.90 4.49 0.08
C TRP A 130 25.07 3.19 0.87
N GLN A 131 23.97 2.58 1.34
CA GLN A 131 23.96 1.26 2.00
C GLN A 131 23.02 0.27 1.30
N SER A 132 22.50 0.62 0.13
CA SER A 132 21.62 -0.22 -0.70
C SER A 132 20.51 -0.91 0.09
N GLY A 133 19.48 -0.16 0.46
CA GLY A 133 18.34 -0.73 1.19
C GLY A 133 17.14 0.21 1.24
N TYR A 134 15.98 -0.38 1.47
CA TYR A 134 14.73 0.36 1.56
C TYR A 134 14.57 1.06 2.91
N ILE A 135 13.95 2.24 2.86
CA ILE A 135 13.49 2.98 4.02
C ILE A 135 12.09 2.47 4.33
N ASN A 136 11.97 1.55 5.28
CA ASN A 136 10.68 0.97 5.70
C ASN A 136 9.71 2.02 6.26
N LEU A 137 10.21 3.02 6.97
CA LEU A 137 9.43 4.14 7.47
C LEU A 137 10.24 5.43 7.38
N LYS A 138 9.63 6.46 6.82
CA LYS A 138 10.16 7.82 6.73
C LYS A 138 9.22 8.78 7.46
N LEU A 139 9.75 9.47 8.46
CA LEU A 139 9.06 10.55 9.16
C LEU A 139 9.98 11.77 9.25
N GLU A 140 9.57 12.88 8.65
CA GLU A 140 10.32 14.13 8.67
C GLU A 140 9.42 15.30 9.04
N GLY A 141 10.04 16.35 9.55
CA GLY A 141 9.30 17.53 9.96
C GLY A 141 10.15 18.49 10.78
N LYS A 142 9.47 19.33 11.56
CA LYS A 142 10.10 20.31 12.44
C LYS A 142 9.61 20.19 13.88
N SER A 143 10.51 20.42 14.82
CA SER A 143 10.19 20.56 16.23
C SER A 143 11.10 21.60 16.87
N PRO A 144 10.59 22.53 17.69
CA PRO A 144 11.42 23.50 18.44
C PRO A 144 12.49 22.85 19.33
N LYS A 145 12.38 21.55 19.61
CA LYS A 145 13.35 20.77 20.37
C LYS A 145 14.45 20.13 19.52
N SER A 146 14.36 20.18 18.20
CA SER A 146 15.40 19.64 17.34
C SER A 146 16.66 20.52 17.44
N PRO A 147 17.86 19.93 17.60
CA PRO A 147 19.11 20.70 17.73
C PRO A 147 19.63 21.24 16.38
N THR A 148 18.98 20.93 15.26
CA THR A 148 19.43 21.39 13.94
C THR A 148 19.14 22.88 13.74
N SER A 149 19.90 23.56 12.88
CA SER A 149 19.77 25.00 12.65
C SER A 149 18.41 25.45 12.12
N LYS A 150 17.61 24.52 11.59
CA LYS A 150 16.25 24.76 11.07
C LYS A 150 15.16 24.09 11.91
N ASN A 151 15.50 23.55 13.07
CA ASN A 151 14.59 22.77 13.92
C ASN A 151 14.01 21.53 13.20
N GLU A 152 14.67 21.03 12.17
CA GLU A 152 14.25 19.88 11.37
C GLU A 152 14.65 18.57 12.04
N PHE A 153 13.80 17.55 11.94
CA PHE A 153 14.12 16.18 12.32
C PHE A 153 13.86 15.23 11.14
N GLN A 154 14.62 14.14 11.10
CA GLN A 154 14.47 13.07 10.12
C GLN A 154 14.61 11.73 10.85
N TYR A 155 13.57 10.91 10.78
CA TYR A 155 13.57 9.54 11.28
C TYR A 155 13.31 8.61 10.11
N HIS A 156 14.37 7.95 9.67
CA HIS A 156 14.32 6.95 8.61
C HIS A 156 14.65 5.60 9.22
N LEU A 157 13.67 4.70 9.27
CA LEU A 157 13.83 3.33 9.73
C LEU A 157 13.94 2.42 8.51
N GLY A 158 14.90 1.52 8.53
CA GLY A 158 15.07 0.48 7.53
C GLY A 158 15.73 -0.74 8.14
N GLY A 159 16.33 -1.58 7.32
CA GLY A 159 16.80 -2.91 7.74
C GLY A 159 15.74 -3.99 7.49
N TYR A 160 16.08 -5.23 7.81
CA TYR A 160 15.28 -6.41 7.57
C TYR A 160 15.69 -7.56 8.48
#